data_AF-A0A8S2XYJ4-F1
#
_entry.id   AF-A0A8S2XYJ4-F1
#
_cell.length_a   1.000
_cell.length_b   1.000
_cell.length_c   1.000
_cell.angle_alpha   90.00
_cell.angle_beta   90.00
_cell.angle_gamma   90.00
#
_symmetry.space_group_name_H-M   'P 1'
#
loop_
_entity.id
_entity.type
_entity.pdbx_description
1 polymer ?
#
loop_
_entity_poly.entity_id
_entity_poly.type
_entity_poly.pdbx_seq_one_letter_code
_entity_poly.pdbx_strand_id
1 'polypeptide(L)' 'RQRVSLARALYSNADIFLLDDPLSAVDAHVGAHIFKNVIGRKGLLNGKTRLLVTHGISHLSK' A
#
# COMPACT_ATOMS: atom_id res chain seq x y z
N ARG A 1 -6.16 -4.22 12.07
CA ARG A 1 -4.79 -3.91 12.56
C ARG A 1 -3.89 -3.38 11.44
N GLN A 2 -3.82 -4.03 10.26
CA GLN A 2 -3.05 -3.55 9.10
C GLN A 2 -3.38 -2.10 8.68
N ARG A 3 -4.66 -1.73 8.56
CA ARG A 3 -5.05 -0.34 8.19
C ARG A 3 -4.45 0.72 9.12
N VAL A 4 -4.43 0.46 10.43
CA VAL A 4 -3.85 1.39 11.42
C VAL A 4 -2.32 1.43 11.29
N SER A 5 -1.68 0.28 11.05
CA SER A 5 -0.23 0.24 10.82
C SER A 5 0.18 0.97 9.54
N LEU A 6 -0.60 0.78 8.47
CA LEU A 6 -0.42 1.49 7.21
C LEU A 6 -0.59 3.00 7.41
N ALA A 7 -1.66 3.42 8.09
CA ALA A 7 -1.87 4.84 8.42
C ALA A 7 -0.67 5.41 9.20
N ARG A 8 -0.17 4.71 10.22
CA ARG A 8 1.01 5.13 10.98
C ARG A 8 2.25 5.31 10.10
N ALA A 9 2.49 4.37 9.18
CA ALA A 9 3.60 4.49 8.24
C ALA A 9 3.42 5.74 7.37
N LEU A 10 2.23 5.97 6.80
CA LEU A 10 1.96 7.16 5.98
C LEU A 10 2.19 8.47 6.75
N TYR A 11 1.73 8.54 7.99
CA TYR A 11 1.90 9.72 8.84
C TYR A 11 3.35 10.02 9.21
N SER A 12 4.25 9.03 9.13
CA SER A 12 5.68 9.25 9.40
C SER A 12 6.39 10.07 8.31
N ASN A 13 5.76 10.24 7.13
CA ASN A 13 6.29 10.98 5.99
C ASN A 13 7.73 10.59 5.57
N ALA A 14 8.07 9.31 5.70
CA ALA A 14 9.36 8.77 5.27
C ALA A 14 9.60 8.93 3.76
N ASP A 15 10.86 8.85 3.33
CA ASP A 15 11.21 8.86 1.91
C ASP A 15 11.11 7.48 1.24
N ILE A 16 11.28 6.43 2.05
CA ILE A 16 11.25 5.02 1.63
C ILE A 16 10.22 4.27 2.46
N PHE A 17 9.31 3.58 1.79
CA PHE A 17 8.29 2.73 2.39
C PHE A 17 8.55 1.27 2.06
N LEU A 18 8.74 0.45 3.10
CA LEU A 18 8.80 -1.00 3.00
C LEU A 18 7.47 -1.57 3.51
N LEU A 19 6.73 -2.22 2.62
CA LEU A 19 5.38 -2.70 2.87
C LEU A 19 5.36 -4.22 2.73
N ASP A 20 5.26 -4.94 3.85
CA ASP A 20 5.16 -6.39 3.86
C ASP A 20 3.70 -6.84 4.00
N ASP A 21 3.16 -7.34 2.89
CA ASP A 21 1.79 -7.79 2.68
C ASP A 21 0.71 -6.92 3.38
N PRO A 22 0.69 -5.60 3.12
CA PRO A 22 -0.08 -4.62 3.90
C PRO A 22 -1.60 -4.74 3.71
N LEU A 23 -2.08 -5.53 2.75
CA LEU A 23 -3.49 -5.64 2.35
C LEU A 23 -4.11 -7.01 2.62
N SER A 24 -3.40 -7.98 3.20
CA SER A 24 -3.89 -9.37 3.27
C SER A 24 -5.05 -9.64 4.22
N ALA A 25 -5.23 -8.84 5.27
CA ALA A 25 -6.39 -8.90 6.16
C ALA A 25 -7.48 -7.89 5.75
N VAL A 26 -7.48 -7.46 4.49
CA VAL A 26 -8.46 -6.53 3.93
C VAL A 26 -9.16 -7.21 2.76
N ASP A 27 -10.47 -7.02 2.65
CA ASP A 27 -11.26 -7.54 1.52
C ASP A 27 -10.80 -6.92 0.19
N ALA A 28 -11.08 -7.61 -0.92
CA ALA A 28 -10.58 -7.21 -2.23
C ALA A 28 -11.03 -5.81 -2.68
N HIS A 29 -12.25 -5.40 -2.35
CA HIS A 29 -12.77 -4.08 -2.72
C HIS A 29 -12.01 -2.99 -1.96
N VAL A 30 -11.92 -3.11 -0.63
CA VAL A 30 -11.17 -2.12 0.16
C VAL A 30 -9.68 -2.17 -0.16
N GLY A 31 -9.11 -3.34 -0.44
CA GLY A 31 -7.73 -3.50 -0.89
C GLY A 31 -7.47 -2.72 -2.19
N ALA A 32 -8.35 -2.86 -3.19
CA ALA A 32 -8.26 -2.08 -4.43
C ALA A 32 -8.40 -0.57 -4.19
N HIS A 33 -9.30 -0.16 -3.28
CA HIS A 33 -9.47 1.24 -2.91
C HIS A 33 -8.19 1.82 -2.26
N ILE A 34 -7.61 1.12 -1.29
CA ILE A 34 -6.35 1.52 -0.64
C ILE A 34 -5.22 1.53 -1.65
N PHE A 35 -5.10 0.50 -2.49
CA PHE A 35 -4.05 0.45 -3.50
C PHE A 35 -4.15 1.65 -4.46
N LYS A 36 -5.35 1.96 -4.97
CA LYS A 36 -5.55 3.07 -5.90
C LYS A 36 -5.22 4.43 -5.26
N ASN A 37 -5.68 4.66 -4.04
CA ASN A 37 -5.62 5.98 -3.40
C ASN A 37 -4.36 6.22 -2.56
N VAL A 38 -3.63 5.16 -2.21
CA VAL A 38 -2.46 5.26 -1.31
C VAL A 38 -1.18 4.77 -1.99
N ILE A 39 -1.14 3.47 -2.33
CA ILE A 39 0.12 2.80 -2.71
C ILE A 39 0.46 3.03 -4.19
N GLY A 40 -0.57 3.04 -5.04
CA GLY A 40 -0.47 3.07 -6.49
C GLY A 40 0.13 4.36 -7.04
N ARG A 41 0.35 4.39 -8.35
CA ARG A 41 1.05 5.48 -9.04
C ARG A 41 0.41 6.86 -8.84
N LYS A 42 -0.91 6.90 -8.67
CA LYS A 42 -1.70 8.14 -8.44
C LYS A 42 -2.13 8.30 -6.97
N GLY A 43 -1.64 7.45 -6.06
CA GLY A 43 -2.00 7.50 -4.65
C GLY A 43 -1.19 8.51 -3.85
N LEU A 44 -1.44 8.59 -2.55
CA LEU A 44 -0.75 9.46 -1.60
C LEU A 44 0.78 9.28 -1.59
N LEU A 45 1.27 8.05 -1.82
CA LEU A 45 2.70 7.76 -1.88
C LEU A 45 3.32 8.04 -3.26
N ASN A 46 2.64 8.78 -4.12
CA ASN A 46 3.22 9.24 -5.38
C ASN A 46 4.48 10.10 -5.10
N GLY A 47 5.53 9.90 -5.89
CA GLY A 47 6.83 10.53 -5.69
C GLY A 47 7.70 9.93 -4.57
N LYS A 48 7.18 9.01 -3.75
CA LYS A 48 7.96 8.31 -2.72
C LYS A 48 8.46 6.94 -3.23
N THR A 49 9.58 6.50 -2.69
CA THR A 49 10.13 5.16 -2.96
C THR A 49 9.33 4.13 -2.19
N ARG A 50 8.89 3.07 -2.88
CA ARG A 50 8.00 2.04 -2.33
C ARG A 50 8.52 0.66 -2.71
N LEU A 51 8.71 -0.21 -1.71
CA LEU A 51 8.90 -1.64 -1.89
C LEU A 51 7.69 -2.36 -1.29
N LEU A 52 6.95 -3.09 -2.13
CA LEU A 52 5.77 -3.83 -1.73
C LEU A 52 6.03 -5.32 -1.91
N VAL A 53 6.02 -6.06 -0.81
CA VAL A 53 5.95 -7.52 -0.79
C VAL A 53 4.48 -7.90 -0.70
N THR A 54 4.00 -8.76 -1.58
CA THR A 54 2.60 -9.21 -1.56
C THR A 54 2.44 -10.55 -2.26
N HIS A 55 1.45 -11.33 -1.81
CA HIS A 55 0.96 -12.51 -2.53
C HIS A 55 -0.14 -12.15 -3.56
N GLY A 56 -0.62 -10.91 -3.58
CA GLY A 56 -1.69 -10.43 -4.45
C GLY A 56 -1.23 -10.15 -5.89
N ILE A 57 -1.34 -11.15 -6.76
CA ILE A 57 -0.95 -11.08 -8.18
C ILE A 57 -1.70 -9.97 -8.93
N SER A 58 -2.92 -9.64 -8.50
CA SER A 58 -3.78 -8.59 -9.10
C SER A 58 -3.17 -7.18 -9.09
N HIS A 59 -2.15 -6.93 -8.25
CA HIS A 59 -1.46 -5.64 -8.15
C HIS A 59 -0.26 -5.52 -9.10
N LEU A 60 0.16 -6.62 -9.71
CA LEU A 60 1.23 -6.64 -10.69
C LEU A 60 0.64 -6.32 -12.07
N SER A 61 1.18 -5.31 -12.75
CA SER A 61 0.94 -5.14 -14.18
C SER A 61 1.57 -6.33 -14.89
N LYS A 62 0.87 -6.90 -15.88
CA LYS A 62 1.58 -7.58 -16.97
C LYS A 62 2.48 -6.59 -17.69
#